data_AF-A0A3T1B1Y3-F1
#
_entry.id   AF-A0A3T1B1Y3-F1
#
_cell.length_a   1.000
_cell.length_b   1.000
_cell.length_c   1.000
_cell.angle_alpha   90.00
_cell.angle_beta   90.00
_cell.angle_gamma   90.00
#
_symmetry.space_group_name_H-M   'P 1'
#
loop_
_entity.id
_entity.type
_entity.pdbx_description
1 polymer ?
#
loop_
_entity_poly.entity_id
_entity_poly.type
_entity_poly.pdbx_seq_one_letter_code
_entity_poly.pdbx_strand_id
1 'polypeptide(L)'
;MPRILGWAAAAALIALIVLTFGPLPGWILDGNHPEAGTLPLTPRLAAEKDLRLLLLQAIAGLLLIAGAFATWRQVSVASGQLAIARSTRVTTAFTSALDQLGADSAARRIGGVYALDRMMETDPGEIPRILPVLAAFVRQDPAVPLRPVTADVEAAVLICLARRGDTPLSFAGAKLRGLDLTVHDLRGIDLTDTVF
;
A
#
# COMPACT_ATOMS: atom_id res chain seq x y z
N MET A 1 -17.32 -9.29 13.40
CA MET A 1 -18.29 -8.46 14.16
C MET A 1 -18.70 -7.11 13.53
N PRO A 2 -18.06 -6.48 12.53
CA PRO A 2 -18.51 -5.14 12.06
C PRO A 2 -19.71 -5.17 11.09
N ARG A 3 -19.97 -6.31 10.43
CA ARG A 3 -21.05 -6.43 9.43
C ARG A 3 -22.44 -6.36 10.08
N ILE A 4 -22.63 -7.11 11.17
CA ILE A 4 -23.90 -7.18 11.93
C ILE A 4 -24.34 -5.82 12.49
N LEU A 5 -23.40 -4.96 12.87
CA LEU A 5 -23.70 -3.61 13.35
C LEU A 5 -24.24 -2.69 12.23
N GLY A 6 -23.75 -2.85 11.00
CA GLY A 6 -24.24 -2.11 9.84
C GLY A 6 -25.65 -2.52 9.40
N TRP A 7 -25.94 -3.83 9.43
CA TRP A 7 -27.29 -4.34 9.15
C TRP A 7 -28.30 -3.96 10.24
N ALA A 8 -27.87 -3.89 11.51
CA ALA A 8 -28.72 -3.42 12.61
C ALA A 8 -29.08 -1.94 12.47
N ALA A 9 -28.12 -1.09 12.07
CA ALA A 9 -28.37 0.33 11.81
C ALA A 9 -29.30 0.54 10.61
N ALA A 10 -29.11 -0.21 9.52
CA ALA A 10 -30.00 -0.18 8.35
C ALA A 10 -31.42 -0.66 8.71
N ALA A 11 -31.54 -1.73 9.49
CA ALA A 11 -32.82 -2.25 9.95
C ALA A 11 -33.55 -1.26 10.88
N ALA A 12 -32.83 -0.58 11.78
CA ALA A 12 -33.40 0.46 12.64
C ALA A 12 -33.91 1.66 11.84
N LEU A 13 -33.20 2.05 10.78
CA LEU A 13 -33.57 3.17 9.92
C LEU A 13 -34.81 2.83 9.06
N ILE A 14 -34.89 1.60 8.55
CA ILE A 14 -36.09 1.10 7.85
C ILE A 14 -37.28 0.99 8.82
N ALA A 15 -37.07 0.48 10.04
CA ALA A 15 -38.12 0.40 11.06
C ALA A 15 -38.64 1.79 11.43
N LEU A 16 -37.78 2.80 11.54
CA LEU A 16 -38.17 4.19 11.80
C LEU A 16 -38.98 4.79 10.65
N ILE A 17 -38.60 4.52 9.40
CA ILE A 17 -39.35 4.95 8.20
C ILE A 17 -40.73 4.29 8.16
N VAL A 18 -40.81 2.96 8.41
CA VAL A 18 -42.06 2.20 8.42
C VAL A 18 -42.98 2.65 9.55
N LEU A 19 -42.41 2.93 10.73
CA LEU A 19 -43.18 3.43 11.88
C LEU A 19 -43.75 4.83 11.62
N THR A 20 -43.03 5.67 10.86
CA THR A 20 -43.47 7.01 10.46
C THR A 20 -44.60 6.96 9.41
N PHE A 21 -44.57 5.99 8.51
CA PHE A 21 -45.59 5.84 7.45
C PHE A 21 -46.82 5.02 7.84
N GLY A 22 -46.75 4.20 8.89
CA GLY A 22 -47.79 3.24 9.26
C GLY A 22 -48.70 3.66 10.42
N PRO A 23 -48.46 3.19 11.66
CA PRO A 23 -49.49 3.18 12.71
C PRO A 23 -49.57 4.45 13.58
N LEU A 24 -48.56 5.32 13.55
CA LEU A 24 -48.46 6.46 14.48
C LEU A 24 -49.55 7.55 14.33
N PRO A 25 -50.01 7.93 13.12
CA PRO A 25 -50.98 9.02 12.99
C PRO A 25 -52.35 8.67 13.61
N GLY A 26 -52.81 7.42 13.47
CA GLY A 26 -54.12 6.99 13.96
C GLY A 26 -54.19 6.86 15.47
N TRP A 27 -53.16 6.30 16.11
CA TRP A 27 -53.17 6.03 17.55
C TRP A 27 -53.10 7.29 18.43
N ILE A 28 -52.38 8.33 17.97
CA ILE A 28 -52.30 9.61 18.71
C ILE A 28 -53.58 10.44 18.55
N LEU A 29 -54.30 10.29 17.43
CA LEU A 29 -55.58 10.97 17.21
C LEU A 29 -56.75 10.28 17.96
N ASP A 30 -56.75 8.94 18.05
CA ASP A 30 -57.82 8.19 18.73
C ASP A 30 -57.66 8.16 20.26
N GLY A 31 -56.45 8.30 20.80
CA GLY A 31 -56.18 8.23 22.25
C GLY A 31 -56.62 9.44 23.06
N ASN A 32 -56.73 10.64 22.45
CA ASN A 32 -56.93 11.90 23.18
C ASN A 32 -58.24 12.64 22.90
N HIS A 33 -59.06 12.22 21.92
CA HIS A 33 -60.35 12.88 21.65
C HIS A 33 -61.41 11.87 21.17
N PRO A 34 -62.28 11.35 22.07
CA PRO A 34 -63.42 10.50 21.71
C PRO A 34 -64.47 11.19 20.81
N GLU A 35 -64.30 12.48 20.48
CA GLU A 35 -65.22 13.28 19.67
C GLU A 35 -64.61 13.75 18.34
N ALA A 36 -63.74 12.94 17.73
CA ALA A 36 -63.27 13.18 16.35
C ALA A 36 -64.33 12.86 15.27
N GLY A 37 -65.62 12.84 15.62
CA GLY A 37 -66.72 12.64 14.68
C GLY A 37 -67.17 13.89 13.92
N THR A 38 -66.81 15.11 14.37
CA THR A 38 -67.47 16.34 13.86
C THR A 38 -66.59 17.60 13.84
N LEU A 39 -65.43 17.63 13.16
CA LEU A 39 -64.71 18.89 12.85
C LEU A 39 -64.03 18.90 11.45
N PRO A 40 -63.97 20.06 10.77
CA PRO A 40 -63.77 20.20 9.32
C PRO A 40 -62.36 19.80 8.83
N LEU A 41 -62.33 19.17 7.65
CA LEU A 41 -61.21 18.41 7.06
C LEU A 41 -59.96 19.24 6.67
N THR A 42 -60.07 20.57 6.57
CA THR A 42 -59.05 21.43 5.94
C THR A 42 -57.82 21.77 6.80
N PRO A 43 -57.92 22.19 8.08
CA PRO A 43 -56.75 22.57 8.89
C PRO A 43 -55.95 21.39 9.47
N ARG A 44 -56.57 20.22 9.68
CA ARG A 44 -55.88 19.02 10.19
C ARG A 44 -54.89 18.41 9.19
N LEU A 45 -55.25 18.42 7.89
CA LEU A 45 -54.37 17.92 6.83
C LEU A 45 -53.12 18.78 6.61
N ALA A 46 -53.18 20.08 6.92
CA ALA A 46 -52.03 20.99 6.77
C ALA A 46 -51.01 20.78 7.90
N ALA A 47 -51.47 20.72 9.15
CA ALA A 47 -50.60 20.45 10.30
C ALA A 47 -49.93 19.06 10.23
N GLU A 48 -50.65 18.05 9.71
CA GLU A 48 -50.11 16.71 9.51
C GLU A 48 -49.06 16.66 8.39
N LYS A 49 -49.25 17.46 7.32
CA LYS A 49 -48.29 17.55 6.21
C LYS A 49 -47.01 18.27 6.62
N ASP A 50 -47.09 19.36 7.38
CA ASP A 50 -45.91 20.07 7.87
C ASP A 50 -45.08 19.22 8.82
N LEU A 51 -45.73 18.45 9.70
CA LEU A 51 -45.03 17.50 10.57
C LEU A 51 -44.35 16.39 9.77
N ARG A 52 -45.01 15.85 8.74
CA ARG A 52 -44.44 14.82 7.86
C ARG A 52 -43.22 15.33 7.09
N LEU A 53 -43.29 16.56 6.57
CA LEU A 53 -42.18 17.18 5.85
C LEU A 53 -40.98 17.44 6.76
N LEU A 54 -41.23 17.93 7.98
CA LEU A 54 -40.17 18.20 8.96
C LEU A 54 -39.48 16.92 9.44
N LEU A 55 -40.25 15.83 9.65
CA LEU A 55 -39.70 14.51 9.93
C LEU A 55 -38.89 13.95 8.77
N LEU A 56 -39.38 14.09 7.53
CA LEU A 56 -38.67 13.62 6.33
C LEU A 56 -37.34 14.37 6.14
N GLN A 57 -37.33 15.68 6.40
CA GLN A 57 -36.13 16.51 6.34
C GLN A 57 -35.12 16.15 7.45
N ALA A 58 -35.59 15.86 8.67
CA ALA A 58 -34.73 15.39 9.75
C ALA A 58 -34.07 14.05 9.42
N ILE A 59 -34.82 13.11 8.84
CA ILE A 59 -34.30 11.82 8.36
C ILE A 59 -33.28 12.01 7.24
N ALA A 60 -33.57 12.88 6.26
CA ALA A 60 -32.65 13.20 5.17
C ALA A 60 -31.34 13.80 5.70
N GLY A 61 -31.42 14.71 6.67
CA GLY A 61 -30.25 15.28 7.34
C GLY A 61 -29.40 14.22 8.05
N LEU A 62 -30.04 13.30 8.77
CA LEU A 62 -29.34 12.21 9.47
C LEU A 62 -28.64 11.26 8.49
N LEU A 63 -29.28 10.94 7.36
CA LEU A 63 -28.68 10.12 6.30
C LEU A 63 -27.45 10.78 5.67
N LEU A 64 -27.50 12.09 5.42
CA LEU A 64 -26.35 12.83 4.91
C LEU A 64 -25.17 12.81 5.89
N ILE A 65 -25.43 13.01 7.19
CA ILE A 65 -24.40 12.98 8.23
C ILE A 65 -23.78 11.57 8.34
N ALA A 66 -24.61 10.52 8.34
CA ALA A 66 -24.15 9.15 8.39
C ALA A 66 -23.32 8.78 7.14
N GLY A 67 -23.74 9.21 5.95
CA GLY A 67 -23.00 9.05 4.71
C GLY A 67 -21.64 9.74 4.76
N ALA A 68 -21.59 11.00 5.15
CA ALA A 68 -20.35 11.76 5.30
C ALA A 68 -19.39 11.12 6.31
N PHE A 69 -19.91 10.65 7.45
CA PHE A 69 -19.11 9.94 8.45
C PHE A 69 -18.56 8.60 7.94
N ALA A 70 -19.37 7.85 7.19
CA ALA A 70 -18.94 6.61 6.56
C ALA A 70 -17.86 6.86 5.50
N THR A 71 -18.03 7.87 4.64
CA THR A 71 -17.02 8.29 3.66
C THR A 71 -15.75 8.77 4.35
N TRP A 72 -15.85 9.55 5.43
CA TRP A 72 -14.68 10.01 6.17
C TRP A 72 -13.92 8.84 6.84
N ARG A 73 -14.65 7.86 7.41
CA ARG A 73 -14.05 6.61 7.91
C ARG A 73 -13.39 5.80 6.80
N GLN A 74 -14.03 5.69 5.64
CA GLN A 74 -13.52 4.95 4.49
C GLN A 74 -12.23 5.59 3.94
N VAL A 75 -12.21 6.92 3.81
CA VAL A 75 -11.01 7.68 3.42
C VAL A 75 -9.90 7.50 4.45
N SER A 76 -10.20 7.61 5.75
CA SER A 76 -9.20 7.47 6.82
C SER A 76 -8.57 6.06 6.86
N VAL A 77 -9.37 5.01 6.63
CA VAL A 77 -8.87 3.63 6.55
C VAL A 77 -8.04 3.40 5.28
N ALA A 78 -8.42 4.00 4.15
CA ALA A 78 -7.64 3.96 2.92
C ALA A 78 -6.29 4.67 3.06
N SER A 79 -6.23 5.78 3.80
CA SER A 79 -4.98 6.50 4.11
C SER A 79 -4.01 5.66 4.94
N GLY A 80 -4.50 4.92 5.93
CA GLY A 80 -3.68 4.05 6.79
C GLY A 80 -3.08 2.84 6.06
N GLN A 81 -3.79 2.32 5.05
CA GLN A 81 -3.28 1.23 4.21
C GLN A 81 -2.12 1.66 3.32
N LEU A 82 -2.06 2.93 2.90
CA LEU A 82 -0.98 3.43 2.05
C LEU A 82 0.38 3.45 2.75
N ALA A 83 0.41 3.74 4.06
CA ALA A 83 1.66 3.78 4.83
C ALA A 83 2.22 2.38 5.10
N ILE A 84 1.37 1.40 5.40
CA ILE A 84 1.76 0.01 5.67
C ILE A 84 2.10 -0.75 4.38
N ALA A 85 1.40 -0.46 3.28
CA ALA A 85 1.71 -1.05 1.97
C ALA A 85 3.08 -0.60 1.43
N ARG A 86 3.51 0.63 1.75
CA ARG A 86 4.77 1.19 1.22
C ARG A 86 6.01 0.55 1.85
N SER A 87 6.01 0.37 3.17
CA SER A 87 7.13 -0.29 3.88
C SER A 87 7.21 -1.80 3.55
N THR A 88 6.06 -2.46 3.42
CA THR A 88 6.02 -3.90 3.08
C THR A 88 6.56 -4.17 1.67
N ARG A 89 6.28 -3.29 0.71
CA ARG A 89 6.69 -3.47 -0.70
C ARG A 89 8.22 -3.37 -0.90
N VAL A 90 8.91 -2.50 -0.16
CA VAL A 90 10.38 -2.35 -0.27
C VAL A 90 11.09 -3.56 0.33
N THR A 91 10.71 -3.98 1.54
CA THR A 91 11.32 -5.15 2.19
C THR A 91 11.09 -6.43 1.40
N THR A 92 9.86 -6.68 0.92
CA THR A 92 9.56 -7.86 0.11
C THR A 92 10.32 -7.86 -1.22
N ALA A 93 10.47 -6.70 -1.86
CA ALA A 93 11.25 -6.58 -3.10
C ALA A 93 12.74 -6.84 -2.85
N PHE A 94 13.29 -6.32 -1.74
CA PHE A 94 14.69 -6.54 -1.37
C PHE A 94 14.96 -8.02 -1.10
N THR A 95 14.14 -8.69 -0.27
CA THR A 95 14.26 -10.13 -0.02
C THR A 95 14.14 -10.94 -1.31
N SER A 96 13.18 -10.60 -2.18
CA SER A 96 13.00 -11.29 -3.47
C SER A 96 14.21 -11.12 -4.40
N ALA A 97 14.89 -9.97 -4.36
CA ALA A 97 16.11 -9.74 -5.12
C ALA A 97 17.29 -10.56 -4.56
N LEU A 98 17.41 -10.68 -3.23
CA LEU A 98 18.40 -11.56 -2.59
C LEU A 98 18.18 -13.03 -2.93
N ASP A 99 16.93 -13.50 -2.91
CA ASP A 99 16.58 -14.88 -3.28
C ASP A 99 16.95 -15.18 -4.74
N GLN A 100 16.77 -14.20 -5.62
CA GLN A 100 17.18 -14.29 -7.02
C GLN A 100 18.71 -14.27 -7.18
N LEU A 101 19.42 -13.48 -6.36
CA LEU A 101 20.88 -13.41 -6.36
C LEU A 101 21.54 -14.72 -5.91
N GLY A 102 20.91 -15.44 -4.97
CA GLY A 102 21.34 -16.76 -4.50
C GLY A 102 20.93 -17.93 -5.40
N ALA A 103 20.32 -17.67 -6.55
CA ALA A 103 19.84 -18.72 -7.45
C ALA A 103 20.97 -19.42 -8.23
N ASP A 104 20.83 -20.73 -8.47
CA ASP A 104 21.75 -21.46 -9.37
C ASP A 104 21.63 -21.01 -10.84
N SER A 105 20.48 -20.43 -11.21
CA SER A 105 20.22 -19.94 -12.56
C SER A 105 20.84 -18.57 -12.79
N ALA A 106 21.76 -18.48 -13.76
CA ALA A 106 22.37 -17.21 -14.16
C ALA A 106 21.34 -16.14 -14.53
N ALA A 107 20.27 -16.51 -15.23
CA ALA A 107 19.19 -15.56 -15.59
C ALA A 107 18.50 -14.98 -14.36
N ARG A 108 18.28 -15.78 -13.30
CA ARG A 108 17.72 -15.29 -12.04
C ARG A 108 18.71 -14.40 -11.29
N ARG A 109 20.00 -14.74 -11.27
CA ARG A 109 21.03 -13.90 -10.63
C ARG A 109 21.15 -12.53 -11.29
N ILE A 110 21.13 -12.49 -12.63
CA ILE A 110 21.06 -11.24 -13.40
C ILE A 110 19.81 -10.43 -12.99
N GLY A 111 18.64 -11.09 -12.88
CA GLY A 111 17.40 -10.46 -12.41
C GLY A 111 17.54 -9.83 -11.01
N GLY A 112 18.19 -10.53 -10.08
CA GLY A 112 18.48 -10.04 -8.73
C GLY A 112 19.41 -8.82 -8.74
N VAL A 113 20.50 -8.87 -9.52
CA VAL A 113 21.45 -7.76 -9.69
C VAL A 113 20.75 -6.50 -10.20
N TYR A 114 19.95 -6.60 -11.27
CA TYR A 114 19.24 -5.44 -11.82
C TYR A 114 18.07 -4.98 -10.94
N ALA A 115 17.44 -5.86 -10.16
CA ALA A 115 16.44 -5.46 -9.18
C ALA A 115 17.05 -4.59 -8.07
N LEU A 116 18.27 -4.92 -7.63
CA LEU A 116 19.03 -4.14 -6.66
C LEU A 116 19.50 -2.80 -7.25
N ASP A 117 19.97 -2.76 -8.49
CA ASP A 117 20.30 -1.49 -9.17
C ASP A 117 19.09 -0.57 -9.28
N ARG A 118 17.94 -1.10 -9.70
CA ARG A 118 16.70 -0.32 -9.75
C ARG A 118 16.28 0.21 -8.39
N MET A 119 16.53 -0.54 -7.31
CA MET A 119 16.25 -0.07 -5.95
C MET A 119 17.15 1.12 -5.58
N MET A 120 18.45 1.04 -5.89
CA MET A 120 19.39 2.15 -5.72
C MET A 120 19.05 3.37 -6.60
N GLU A 121 18.52 3.13 -7.81
CA GLU A 121 18.05 4.20 -8.70
C GLU A 121 16.82 4.92 -8.14
N THR A 122 15.91 4.16 -7.52
CA THR A 122 14.68 4.70 -6.94
C THR A 122 14.94 5.41 -5.61
N ASP A 123 15.86 4.88 -4.81
CA ASP A 123 16.27 5.44 -3.52
C ASP A 123 17.80 5.41 -3.38
N PRO A 124 18.49 6.52 -3.70
CA PRO A 124 19.93 6.63 -3.50
C PRO A 124 20.38 6.45 -2.04
N GLY A 125 19.48 6.62 -1.06
CA GLY A 125 19.77 6.36 0.34
C GLY A 125 20.06 4.90 0.66
N GLU A 126 19.63 3.97 -0.21
CA GLU A 126 19.86 2.53 -0.05
C GLU A 126 21.22 2.06 -0.62
N ILE A 127 21.93 2.92 -1.37
CA ILE A 127 23.24 2.61 -1.95
C ILE A 127 24.24 2.04 -0.92
N PRO A 128 24.43 2.65 0.27
CA PRO A 128 25.36 2.11 1.27
C PRO A 128 24.96 0.73 1.83
N ARG A 129 23.69 0.34 1.70
CA ARG A 129 23.18 -0.98 2.13
C ARG A 129 23.31 -2.04 1.04
N ILE A 130 23.09 -1.65 -0.22
CA ILE A 130 23.04 -2.58 -1.36
C ILE A 130 24.44 -2.87 -1.93
N LEU A 131 25.33 -1.86 -2.01
CA LEU A 131 26.67 -2.03 -2.57
C LEU A 131 27.50 -3.14 -1.90
N PRO A 132 27.55 -3.24 -0.55
CA PRO A 132 28.30 -4.32 0.10
C PRO A 132 27.75 -5.72 -0.22
N VAL A 133 26.44 -5.84 -0.48
CA VAL A 133 25.81 -7.11 -0.87
C VAL A 133 26.26 -7.53 -2.26
N LEU A 134 26.23 -6.61 -3.23
CA LEU A 134 26.73 -6.87 -4.59
C LEU A 134 28.24 -7.17 -4.59
N ALA A 135 29.03 -6.46 -3.77
CA ALA A 135 30.45 -6.74 -3.61
C ALA A 135 30.73 -8.12 -2.99
N ALA A 136 29.93 -8.53 -2.00
CA ALA A 136 30.01 -9.88 -1.43
C ALA A 136 29.65 -10.95 -2.46
N PHE A 137 28.61 -10.72 -3.27
CA PHE A 137 28.23 -11.59 -4.37
C PHE A 137 29.37 -11.80 -5.37
N VAL A 138 30.01 -10.71 -5.80
CA VAL A 138 31.16 -10.76 -6.71
C VAL A 138 32.33 -11.57 -6.12
N ARG A 139 32.61 -11.42 -4.81
CA ARG A 139 33.67 -12.20 -4.13
C ARG A 139 33.36 -13.69 -4.00
N GLN A 140 32.09 -14.06 -3.97
CA GLN A 140 31.65 -15.45 -3.82
C GLN A 140 31.53 -16.18 -5.16
N ASP A 141 31.79 -15.52 -6.29
CA ASP A 141 31.73 -16.16 -7.60
C ASP A 141 32.66 -17.39 -7.64
N PRO A 142 32.11 -18.60 -7.87
CA PRO A 142 32.91 -19.81 -8.01
C PRO A 142 33.73 -19.84 -9.31
N ALA A 143 33.80 -18.74 -10.07
CA ALA A 143 34.59 -18.59 -11.29
C ALA A 143 35.87 -19.43 -11.25
N VAL A 144 35.93 -20.37 -12.19
CA VAL A 144 37.12 -21.19 -12.42
C VAL A 144 38.19 -20.24 -12.97
N PRO A 145 39.45 -20.28 -12.49
CA PRO A 145 40.50 -19.32 -12.87
C PRO A 145 40.76 -19.16 -14.38
N LEU A 146 40.28 -20.10 -15.19
CA LEU A 146 40.44 -20.13 -16.65
C LEU A 146 39.21 -19.66 -17.42
N ARG A 147 38.09 -19.38 -16.75
CA ARG A 147 36.86 -18.92 -17.41
C ARG A 147 36.68 -17.41 -17.22
N PRO A 148 36.17 -16.70 -18.22
CA PRO A 148 35.70 -15.33 -18.04
C PRO A 148 34.65 -15.27 -16.94
N VAL A 149 34.57 -14.13 -16.28
CA VAL A 149 33.47 -13.78 -15.37
C VAL A 149 32.12 -14.02 -16.02
N THR A 150 31.15 -14.43 -15.22
CA THR A 150 29.79 -14.63 -15.71
C THR A 150 29.06 -13.29 -15.84
N ALA A 151 28.07 -13.21 -16.73
CA ALA A 151 27.38 -11.94 -17.06
C ALA A 151 26.70 -11.27 -15.85
N ASP A 152 26.27 -12.05 -14.86
CA ASP A 152 25.77 -11.58 -13.57
C ASP A 152 26.84 -10.89 -12.71
N VAL A 153 28.06 -11.42 -12.71
CA VAL A 153 29.19 -10.85 -11.95
C VAL A 153 29.73 -9.61 -12.65
N GLU A 154 29.84 -9.65 -13.98
CA GLU A 154 30.13 -8.47 -14.79
C GLU A 154 29.11 -7.35 -14.53
N ALA A 155 27.81 -7.64 -14.60
CA ALA A 155 26.77 -6.67 -14.31
C ALA A 155 26.89 -6.12 -12.88
N ALA A 156 27.13 -6.98 -11.88
CA ALA A 156 27.28 -6.56 -10.49
C ALA A 156 28.49 -5.64 -10.29
N VAL A 157 29.63 -5.92 -10.92
CA VAL A 157 30.82 -5.06 -10.86
C VAL A 157 30.53 -3.71 -11.52
N LEU A 158 29.96 -3.70 -12.73
CA LEU A 158 29.65 -2.46 -13.44
C LEU A 158 28.69 -1.56 -12.66
N ILE A 159 27.62 -2.15 -12.08
CA ILE A 159 26.69 -1.42 -11.22
C ILE A 159 27.38 -0.87 -9.98
N CYS A 160 28.22 -1.68 -9.32
CA CYS A 160 28.98 -1.23 -8.16
C CYS A 160 29.89 -0.04 -8.50
N LEU A 161 30.60 -0.09 -9.62
CA LEU A 161 31.47 1.00 -10.08
C LEU A 161 30.67 2.26 -10.43
N ALA A 162 29.53 2.10 -11.09
CA ALA A 162 28.67 3.22 -11.48
C ALA A 162 27.99 3.91 -10.29
N ARG A 163 27.66 3.17 -9.22
CA ARG A 163 26.85 3.67 -8.08
C ARG A 163 27.66 3.99 -6.82
N ARG A 164 28.97 3.72 -6.78
CA ARG A 164 29.77 3.79 -5.53
C ARG A 164 29.70 5.14 -4.80
N GLY A 165 29.75 6.25 -5.54
CA GLY A 165 29.94 7.58 -4.95
C GLY A 165 31.17 7.61 -4.02
N ASP A 166 30.96 7.98 -2.76
CA ASP A 166 31.99 7.96 -1.71
C ASP A 166 32.00 6.66 -0.87
N THR A 167 31.15 5.69 -1.21
CA THR A 167 31.02 4.44 -0.46
C THR A 167 32.26 3.59 -0.66
N PRO A 168 32.98 3.18 0.40
CA PRO A 168 34.13 2.31 0.27
C PRO A 168 33.69 0.94 -0.26
N LEU A 169 34.43 0.42 -1.24
CA LEU A 169 34.11 -0.81 -1.95
C LEU A 169 35.35 -1.71 -1.99
N SER A 170 35.19 -2.97 -1.59
CA SER A 170 36.26 -3.98 -1.65
C SER A 170 35.79 -5.17 -2.45
N PHE A 171 36.57 -5.51 -3.47
CA PHE A 171 36.47 -6.75 -4.21
C PHE A 171 37.63 -7.70 -3.87
N ALA A 172 38.31 -7.50 -2.73
CA ALA A 172 39.48 -8.28 -2.38
C ALA A 172 39.24 -9.79 -2.51
N GLY A 173 40.16 -10.49 -3.17
CA GLY A 173 40.10 -11.92 -3.47
C GLY A 173 39.12 -12.33 -4.57
N ALA A 174 38.41 -11.39 -5.22
CA ALA A 174 37.52 -11.71 -6.34
C ALA A 174 38.29 -12.10 -7.61
N LYS A 175 37.71 -13.02 -8.39
CA LYS A 175 38.25 -13.44 -9.69
C LYS A 175 37.52 -12.67 -10.79
N LEU A 176 38.12 -11.60 -11.27
CA LEU A 176 37.55 -10.66 -12.24
C LEU A 176 38.14 -10.82 -13.64
N ARG A 177 38.54 -12.04 -13.98
CA ARG A 177 39.29 -12.31 -15.21
C ARG A 177 38.46 -12.06 -16.47
N GLY A 178 39.06 -11.35 -17.42
CA GLY A 178 38.42 -11.01 -18.69
C GLY A 178 37.41 -9.86 -18.63
N LEU A 179 37.30 -9.17 -17.50
CA LEU A 179 36.48 -7.97 -17.36
C LEU A 179 37.26 -6.73 -17.83
N ASP A 180 36.72 -5.98 -18.80
CA ASP A 180 37.33 -4.72 -19.23
C ASP A 180 36.94 -3.58 -18.29
N LEU A 181 37.84 -3.24 -17.37
CA LEU A 181 37.68 -2.15 -16.42
C LEU A 181 38.45 -0.88 -16.82
N THR A 182 39.04 -0.83 -18.01
CA THR A 182 39.94 0.27 -18.42
C THR A 182 39.26 1.63 -18.44
N VAL A 183 37.95 1.67 -18.65
CA VAL A 183 37.15 2.90 -18.72
C VAL A 183 36.55 3.34 -17.38
N HIS A 184 36.74 2.57 -16.29
CA HIS A 184 36.10 2.85 -14.99
C HIS A 184 37.09 3.44 -13.97
N ASP A 185 36.61 4.34 -13.12
CA ASP A 185 37.41 4.90 -12.01
C ASP A 185 37.55 3.87 -10.88
N LEU A 186 38.74 3.25 -10.80
CA LEU A 186 39.07 2.26 -9.78
C LEU A 186 39.71 2.87 -8.52
N ARG A 187 39.84 4.20 -8.42
CA ARG A 187 40.55 4.84 -7.29
C ARG A 187 39.83 4.60 -5.96
N GLY A 188 40.52 4.09 -4.94
CA GLY A 188 39.92 3.84 -3.62
C GLY A 188 39.05 2.58 -3.56
N ILE A 189 39.14 1.71 -4.56
CA ILE A 189 38.61 0.36 -4.51
C ILE A 189 39.71 -0.57 -4.01
N ASP A 190 39.39 -1.39 -3.02
CA ASP A 190 40.30 -2.44 -2.56
C ASP A 190 40.21 -3.65 -3.50
N LEU A 191 41.30 -3.87 -4.23
CA LEU A 191 41.51 -4.95 -5.20
C LEU A 191 42.62 -5.90 -4.75
N THR A 192 42.89 -5.97 -3.44
CA THR A 192 43.94 -6.85 -2.90
C THR A 192 43.62 -8.31 -3.26
N ASP A 193 44.61 -9.05 -3.76
CA ASP A 193 44.48 -10.46 -4.16
C ASP A 193 43.43 -10.75 -5.27
N THR A 194 42.98 -9.74 -6.03
CA THR A 194 42.08 -9.97 -7.17
C THR A 194 42.81 -10.51 -8.39
N VAL A 195 42.18 -11.45 -9.11
CA VAL A 195 42.74 -12.07 -10.33
C VAL A 195 42.06 -11.49 -11.57
N PHE A 196 42.83 -10.91 -12.49
CA PHE A 196 42.37 -10.35 -13.77
C PHE A 196 42.68 -11.22 -14.99
#